data_AF-A0A2K3LX19-F1
#
_entry.id   AF-A0A2K3LX19-F1
#
_cell.length_a   1.000
_cell.length_b   1.000
_cell.length_c   1.000
_cell.angle_alpha   90.00
_cell.angle_beta   90.00
_cell.angle_gamma   90.00
#
_symmetry.space_group_name_H-M   'P 1'
#
loop_
_entity.id
_entity.type
_entity.pdbx_description
1 polymer ?
#
loop_
_entity_poly.entity_id
_entity_poly.type
_entity_poly.pdbx_seq_one_letter_code
_entity_poly.pdbx_strand_id
1 'polypeptide(L)'
;MDKDLPLGTGFSYAKNLTAHRSDWKYVHHAHQFLRKWLIDHPEFLSNEFYFGGDSYSGIPVPAIVQEISNGNEKGLQPFINLQGYMLGNPITTNREDNDQIQYAHGMGLISDELYACLSRINEFHILDPYCKDDSPLWRRTLTQELKESLSSHLTAPGLSCRTYGFYLTTKWANDQHVRKALHIRE
;
A
#
# COMPACT_ATOMS: atom_id res chain seq x y z
N MET A 1 -9.27 -16.60 -19.24
CA MET A 1 -8.43 -16.16 -20.38
C MET A 1 -7.15 -15.62 -19.76
N ASP A 2 -6.00 -16.16 -20.16
CA ASP A 2 -4.71 -15.73 -19.63
C ASP A 2 -4.03 -14.79 -20.63
N LYS A 3 -3.44 -13.70 -20.14
CA LYS A 3 -2.83 -12.66 -20.97
C LYS A 3 -1.51 -12.19 -20.42
N ASP A 4 -0.53 -12.10 -21.32
CA ASP A 4 0.78 -11.55 -21.04
C ASP A 4 0.69 -10.03 -20.95
N LEU A 5 0.72 -9.50 -19.73
CA LEU A 5 0.76 -8.08 -19.45
C LEU A 5 1.75 -7.82 -18.30
N PRO A 6 2.37 -6.62 -18.23
CA PRO A 6 2.31 -5.53 -19.19
C PRO A 6 3.23 -5.76 -20.40
N LEU A 7 3.37 -4.73 -21.23
CA LEU A 7 4.28 -4.71 -22.37
C LEU A 7 5.71 -5.18 -22.01
N GLY A 8 6.22 -6.12 -22.81
CA GLY A 8 7.52 -6.76 -22.64
C GLY A 8 7.50 -7.98 -21.71
N THR A 9 6.31 -8.50 -21.38
CA THR A 9 6.11 -9.78 -20.69
C THR A 9 5.71 -10.83 -21.71
N GLY A 10 6.31 -12.03 -21.66
CA GLY A 10 5.98 -13.14 -22.56
C GLY A 10 5.98 -12.73 -24.04
N PHE A 11 4.84 -12.89 -24.70
CA PHE A 11 4.65 -12.55 -26.11
C PHE A 11 4.19 -11.12 -26.37
N SER A 12 4.01 -10.29 -25.34
CA SER A 12 3.62 -8.89 -25.49
C SER A 12 4.83 -7.99 -25.75
N TYR A 13 4.90 -7.32 -26.90
CA TYR A 13 6.04 -6.48 -27.28
C TYR A 13 5.63 -5.14 -27.92
N ALA A 14 6.52 -4.13 -27.83
CA ALA A 14 6.44 -2.91 -28.63
C ALA A 14 7.53 -2.94 -29.70
N LYS A 15 7.23 -2.38 -30.89
CA LYS A 15 8.25 -2.11 -31.91
C LYS A 15 9.13 -0.91 -31.57
N ASN A 16 8.68 -0.03 -30.66
CA ASN A 16 9.43 1.15 -30.23
C ASN A 16 10.12 0.87 -28.87
N LEU A 17 11.45 1.03 -28.85
CA LEU A 17 12.33 0.73 -27.71
C LEU A 17 12.19 1.70 -26.53
N THR A 18 11.49 2.82 -26.69
CA THR A 18 11.31 3.84 -25.63
C THR A 18 10.06 3.64 -24.76
N ALA A 19 9.36 2.52 -24.91
CA ALA A 19 8.16 2.21 -24.15
C ALA A 19 8.48 2.00 -22.66
N HIS A 20 8.33 3.07 -21.86
CA HIS A 20 8.50 3.02 -20.41
C HIS A 20 7.36 2.22 -19.76
N ARG A 21 7.71 1.27 -18.88
CA ARG A 21 6.77 0.53 -18.03
C ARG A 21 6.35 1.39 -16.83
N SER A 22 5.07 1.37 -16.50
CA SER A 22 4.52 1.90 -15.25
C SER A 22 3.21 1.20 -14.93
N ASP A 23 2.85 1.14 -13.65
CA ASP A 23 1.59 0.53 -13.23
C ASP A 23 0.39 1.21 -13.91
N TRP A 24 0.38 2.54 -13.98
CA TRP A 24 -0.70 3.25 -14.67
C TRP A 24 -0.83 2.91 -16.16
N LYS A 25 0.29 2.72 -16.86
CA LYS A 25 0.25 2.25 -18.26
C LYS A 25 -0.26 0.83 -18.36
N TYR A 26 0.13 -0.04 -17.42
CA TYR A 26 -0.41 -1.39 -17.36
C TYR A 26 -1.94 -1.33 -17.19
N VAL A 27 -2.43 -0.60 -16.19
CA VAL A 27 -3.86 -0.45 -15.90
C VAL A 27 -4.62 0.00 -17.15
N HIS A 28 -4.15 1.08 -17.78
CA HIS A 28 -4.81 1.62 -18.97
C HIS A 28 -4.79 0.66 -20.17
N HIS A 29 -3.64 0.04 -20.45
CA HIS A 29 -3.53 -0.91 -21.55
C HIS A 29 -4.38 -2.17 -21.31
N ALA A 30 -4.52 -2.64 -20.07
CA ALA A 30 -5.36 -3.77 -19.72
C ALA A 30 -6.85 -3.45 -19.98
N HIS A 31 -7.32 -2.29 -19.52
CA HIS A 31 -8.69 -1.85 -19.79
C HIS A 31 -8.96 -1.68 -21.29
N GLN A 32 -8.04 -1.03 -22.03
CA GLN A 32 -8.13 -0.90 -23.48
C GLN A 32 -8.14 -2.24 -24.20
N PHE A 33 -7.27 -3.17 -23.78
CA PHE A 33 -7.20 -4.51 -24.33
C PHE A 33 -8.53 -5.24 -24.15
N LEU A 34 -9.09 -5.24 -22.94
CA LEU A 34 -10.35 -5.93 -22.64
C LEU A 34 -11.52 -5.42 -23.49
N ARG A 35 -11.67 -4.09 -23.63
CA ARG A 35 -12.72 -3.51 -24.46
C ARG A 35 -12.58 -3.92 -25.93
N LYS A 36 -11.36 -3.88 -26.48
CA LYS A 36 -11.09 -4.31 -27.85
C LYS A 36 -11.33 -5.81 -28.02
N TRP A 37 -10.87 -6.62 -27.07
CA TRP A 37 -11.07 -8.06 -27.09
C TRP A 37 -12.56 -8.43 -27.10
N LEU A 38 -13.40 -7.74 -26.34
CA LEU A 38 -14.86 -7.94 -26.33
C LEU A 38 -15.56 -7.45 -27.60
N ILE A 39 -14.99 -6.50 -28.34
CA ILE A 39 -15.48 -6.13 -29.68
C ILE A 39 -15.24 -7.30 -30.64
N ASP A 40 -14.07 -7.93 -30.56
CA ASP A 40 -13.69 -9.05 -31.42
C ASP A 40 -14.35 -10.38 -31.00
N HIS A 41 -14.82 -10.49 -29.74
CA HIS A 41 -15.43 -11.68 -29.15
C HIS A 41 -16.77 -11.35 -28.48
N PRO A 42 -17.78 -10.89 -29.26
CA PRO A 42 -19.04 -10.39 -28.73
C PRO A 42 -19.87 -11.46 -27.98
N GLU A 43 -19.61 -12.74 -28.21
CA GLU A 43 -20.25 -13.86 -27.52
C GLU A 43 -19.98 -13.88 -26.00
N PHE A 44 -18.96 -13.15 -25.53
CA PHE A 44 -18.64 -13.03 -24.10
C PHE A 44 -19.29 -11.81 -23.43
N LEU A 45 -20.00 -10.93 -24.15
CA LEU A 45 -20.52 -9.68 -23.61
C LEU A 45 -21.53 -9.85 -22.47
N SER A 46 -22.35 -10.90 -22.54
CA SER A 46 -23.35 -11.20 -21.51
C SER A 46 -22.76 -11.89 -20.28
N ASN A 47 -21.52 -12.39 -20.36
CA ASN A 47 -20.94 -13.21 -19.30
C ASN A 47 -20.56 -12.34 -18.11
N GLU A 48 -20.77 -12.88 -16.91
CA GLU A 48 -20.20 -12.29 -15.71
C GLU A 48 -18.67 -12.22 -15.81
N PHE A 49 -18.13 -11.04 -15.56
CA PHE A 49 -16.70 -10.78 -15.67
C PHE A 49 -16.07 -10.65 -14.28
N TYR A 50 -15.04 -11.45 -14.04
CA TYR A 50 -14.19 -11.39 -12.86
C TYR A 50 -12.74 -11.16 -13.29
N PHE A 51 -12.03 -10.26 -12.62
CA PHE A 51 -10.60 -10.04 -12.87
C PHE A 51 -9.75 -10.74 -11.81
N GLY A 52 -8.85 -11.63 -12.21
CA GLY A 52 -7.96 -12.35 -11.28
C GLY A 52 -6.52 -11.87 -11.41
N GLY A 53 -5.75 -11.98 -10.33
CA GLY A 53 -4.29 -11.84 -10.37
C GLY A 53 -3.63 -12.42 -9.13
N ASP A 54 -2.31 -12.59 -9.20
CA ASP A 54 -1.51 -13.03 -8.05
C ASP A 54 -0.31 -12.10 -7.80
N SER A 55 0.31 -12.22 -6.63
CA SER A 55 1.60 -11.61 -6.33
C SER A 55 1.58 -10.08 -6.58
N TYR A 56 2.46 -9.57 -7.44
CA TYR A 56 2.52 -8.14 -7.78
C TYR A 56 1.20 -7.58 -8.33
N SER A 57 0.34 -8.44 -8.89
CA SER A 57 -0.95 -8.04 -9.44
C SER A 57 -1.90 -7.44 -8.40
N GLY A 58 -1.62 -7.59 -7.10
CA GLY A 58 -2.32 -6.87 -6.03
C GLY A 58 -2.31 -5.34 -6.16
N ILE A 59 -1.32 -4.75 -6.84
CA ILE A 59 -1.26 -3.31 -7.12
C ILE A 59 -2.16 -2.92 -8.31
N PRO A 60 -1.95 -3.45 -9.53
CA PRO A 60 -2.70 -2.99 -10.71
C PRO A 60 -4.13 -3.56 -10.81
N VAL A 61 -4.44 -4.76 -10.29
CA VAL A 61 -5.77 -5.37 -10.49
C VAL A 61 -6.90 -4.54 -9.88
N PRO A 62 -6.82 -4.07 -8.62
CA PRO A 62 -7.85 -3.18 -8.08
C PRO A 62 -8.01 -1.91 -8.91
N ALA A 63 -6.91 -1.34 -9.42
CA ALA A 63 -6.93 -0.16 -10.27
C ALA A 63 -7.58 -0.43 -11.65
N ILE A 64 -7.34 -1.61 -12.24
CA ILE A 64 -7.97 -2.03 -13.51
C ILE A 64 -9.48 -2.17 -13.33
N VAL A 65 -9.89 -2.84 -12.25
CA VAL A 65 -11.31 -3.04 -11.90
C VAL A 65 -12.00 -1.69 -11.71
N GLN A 66 -11.34 -0.75 -11.01
CA GLN A 66 -11.84 0.62 -10.87
C GLN A 66 -11.95 1.35 -12.21
N GLU A 67 -10.95 1.21 -13.10
CA GLU A 67 -10.99 1.84 -14.43
C GLU A 67 -12.13 1.27 -15.29
N ILE A 68 -12.39 -0.04 -15.22
CA ILE A 68 -13.53 -0.70 -15.88
C ILE A 68 -14.85 -0.15 -15.34
N SER A 69 -15.01 -0.10 -14.01
CA SER A 69 -16.23 0.41 -13.35
C SER A 69 -16.51 1.86 -13.77
N ASN A 70 -15.50 2.73 -13.67
CA ASN A 70 -15.60 4.12 -14.09
C ASN A 70 -15.91 4.25 -15.59
N GLY A 71 -15.35 3.37 -16.41
CA GLY A 71 -15.63 3.30 -17.84
C GLY A 71 -17.09 2.92 -18.14
N ASN A 72 -17.63 1.95 -17.41
CA ASN A 72 -19.03 1.55 -17.51
C ASN A 72 -19.98 2.67 -17.09
N GLU A 73 -19.71 3.35 -15.97
CA GLU A 73 -20.50 4.50 -15.51
C GLU A 73 -20.50 5.64 -16.52
N LYS A 74 -19.38 5.85 -17.23
CA LYS A 74 -19.26 6.83 -18.32
C LYS A 74 -19.91 6.38 -19.63
N GLY A 75 -20.51 5.20 -19.68
CA GLY A 75 -21.16 4.66 -20.87
C GLY A 75 -20.20 4.19 -21.96
N LEU A 76 -18.93 3.90 -21.63
CA LEU A 76 -18.00 3.34 -22.59
C LEU A 76 -18.49 1.96 -23.06
N GLN A 77 -18.36 1.71 -24.36
CA GLN A 77 -18.74 0.44 -24.99
C GLN A 77 -17.50 -0.37 -25.39
N PRO A 78 -17.60 -1.71 -25.41
CA PRO A 78 -18.77 -2.50 -25.01
C PRO A 78 -18.88 -2.61 -23.48
N PHE A 79 -20.08 -2.52 -22.91
CA PHE A 79 -20.29 -2.64 -21.46
C PHE A 79 -19.70 -3.97 -20.92
N ILE A 80 -18.90 -3.88 -19.85
CA ILE A 80 -18.28 -5.04 -19.21
C ILE A 80 -19.12 -5.41 -18.00
N ASN A 81 -19.70 -6.62 -17.96
CA ASN A 81 -20.53 -7.10 -16.85
C ASN A 81 -19.69 -7.49 -15.61
N LEU A 82 -18.96 -6.52 -15.06
CA LEU A 82 -18.03 -6.66 -13.95
C LEU A 82 -18.76 -7.05 -12.65
N GLN A 83 -18.41 -8.21 -12.10
CA GLN A 83 -18.94 -8.71 -10.82
C GLN A 83 -17.95 -8.54 -9.66
N GLY A 84 -16.64 -8.61 -9.94
CA GLY A 84 -15.62 -8.47 -8.91
C GLY A 84 -14.23 -8.86 -9.38
N TYR A 85 -13.35 -9.08 -8.40
CA TYR A 85 -11.96 -9.48 -8.65
C TYR A 85 -11.45 -10.39 -7.53
N MET A 86 -10.41 -11.17 -7.83
CA MET A 86 -9.78 -12.09 -6.89
C MET A 86 -8.27 -11.90 -6.92
N LEU A 87 -7.65 -11.97 -5.75
CA LEU A 87 -6.21 -11.80 -5.58
C LEU A 87 -5.62 -12.97 -4.81
N GLY A 88 -4.64 -13.65 -5.41
CA GLY A 88 -3.86 -14.72 -4.78
C GLY A 88 -2.55 -14.16 -4.24
N ASN A 89 -2.33 -14.27 -2.92
CA ASN A 89 -1.11 -13.80 -2.25
C ASN A 89 -0.63 -12.41 -2.74
N PRO A 90 -1.52 -11.39 -2.78
CA PRO A 90 -1.19 -10.11 -3.38
C PRO A 90 -0.20 -9.31 -2.54
N ILE A 91 0.63 -8.51 -3.21
CA ILE A 91 1.17 -7.31 -2.58
C ILE A 91 0.08 -6.21 -2.61
N THR A 92 -0.34 -5.75 -1.43
CA THR A 92 -1.39 -4.72 -1.28
C THR A 92 -0.79 -3.36 -0.91
N THR A 93 0.34 -3.36 -0.22
CA THR A 93 1.01 -2.16 0.29
C THR A 93 2.50 -2.44 0.48
N ASN A 94 3.35 -1.44 0.24
CA ASN A 94 4.79 -1.52 0.51
C ASN A 94 5.09 -1.17 1.99
N ARG A 95 4.17 -1.47 2.89
CA ARG A 95 4.18 -0.98 4.29
C ARG A 95 3.94 -2.08 5.31
N GLU A 96 3.63 -3.29 4.86
CA GLU A 96 3.30 -4.45 5.69
C GLU A 96 4.35 -5.54 5.42
N ASP A 97 5.62 -5.25 5.72
CA ASP A 97 6.71 -6.24 5.72
C ASP A 97 6.87 -6.93 7.09
N ASN A 98 6.09 -6.48 8.08
CA ASN A 98 6.16 -6.88 9.48
C ASN A 98 5.85 -8.36 9.73
N ASP A 99 5.22 -9.03 8.75
CA ASP A 99 4.82 -10.43 8.87
C ASP A 99 5.89 -11.39 8.32
N GLN A 100 6.84 -10.93 7.50
CA GLN A 100 7.82 -11.83 6.87
C GLN A 100 8.71 -12.54 7.91
N ILE A 101 9.21 -11.80 8.89
CA ILE A 101 10.06 -12.33 9.96
C ILE A 101 9.27 -13.28 10.86
N GLN A 102 8.04 -12.89 11.23
CA GLN A 102 7.16 -13.72 12.06
C GLN A 102 6.76 -15.01 11.35
N TYR A 103 6.42 -14.92 10.06
CA TYR A 103 6.08 -16.07 9.22
C TYR A 103 7.28 -17.02 9.08
N ALA A 104 8.47 -16.48 8.79
CA ALA A 104 9.68 -17.29 8.66
C ALA A 104 10.00 -18.04 9.96
N HIS A 105 9.83 -17.40 11.12
CA HIS A 105 10.03 -18.04 12.42
C HIS A 105 8.96 -19.09 12.72
N GLY A 106 7.68 -18.77 12.52
CA GLY A 106 6.57 -19.69 12.75
C GLY A 106 6.61 -20.95 11.85
N MET A 107 7.22 -20.83 10.68
CA MET A 107 7.46 -21.95 9.76
C MET A 107 8.79 -22.68 10.00
N GLY A 108 9.58 -22.27 11.00
CA GLY A 108 10.87 -22.87 11.33
C GLY A 108 11.98 -22.61 10.29
N LEU A 109 11.84 -21.59 9.45
CA LEU A 109 12.83 -21.20 8.44
C LEU A 109 14.01 -20.42 9.05
N ILE A 110 13.80 -19.79 10.22
CA ILE A 110 14.83 -19.09 10.98
C ILE A 110 14.85 -19.59 12.43
N SER A 111 16.03 -19.57 13.06
CA SER A 111 16.19 -19.99 14.45
C SER A 111 15.65 -18.96 15.44
N ASP A 112 15.43 -19.37 16.68
CA ASP A 112 15.02 -18.48 17.78
C ASP A 112 16.02 -17.33 17.99
N GLU A 113 17.33 -17.61 17.85
CA GLU A 113 18.37 -16.58 17.97
C GLU A 113 18.27 -15.55 16.85
N LEU A 114 18.02 -16.00 15.61
CA LEU A 114 17.87 -15.10 14.47
C LEU A 114 16.58 -14.28 14.57
N TYR A 115 15.48 -14.89 14.99
CA TYR A 115 14.23 -14.19 15.24
C TYR A 115 14.37 -13.13 16.34
N ALA A 116 15.01 -13.47 17.46
CA ALA A 116 15.27 -12.53 18.55
C ALA A 116 16.16 -11.36 18.09
N CYS A 117 17.14 -11.61 17.21
CA CYS A 117 17.97 -10.57 16.63
C CYS A 117 17.16 -9.61 15.73
N LEU A 118 16.36 -10.18 14.82
CA LEU A 118 15.57 -9.40 13.85
C LEU A 118 14.44 -8.60 14.51
N SER A 119 13.81 -9.14 15.57
CA SER A 119 12.75 -8.45 16.32
C SER A 119 13.18 -7.14 17.00
N ARG A 120 14.50 -6.90 17.10
CA ARG A 120 15.09 -5.72 17.74
C ARG A 120 15.59 -4.67 16.75
N ILE A 121 15.39 -4.89 15.45
CA ILE A 121 15.78 -3.96 14.39
C ILE A 121 14.63 -3.00 14.13
N ASN A 122 14.92 -1.70 14.11
CA ASN A 122 14.01 -0.71 13.57
C ASN A 122 14.05 -0.78 12.04
N GLU A 123 13.00 -1.33 11.41
CA GLU A 123 12.92 -1.52 9.95
C GLU A 123 13.10 -0.22 9.16
N PHE A 124 12.68 0.92 9.72
CA PHE A 124 12.83 2.23 9.06
C PHE A 124 14.22 2.83 9.25
N HIS A 125 14.88 2.52 10.37
CA HIS A 125 16.16 3.08 10.78
C HIS A 125 17.04 2.02 11.44
N ILE A 126 17.68 1.16 10.63
CA ILE A 126 18.46 -0.01 11.12
C ILE A 126 19.60 0.31 12.10
N LEU A 127 20.03 1.58 12.17
CA LEU A 127 21.06 2.05 13.10
C LEU A 127 20.48 2.56 14.43
N ASP A 128 19.17 2.82 14.48
CA ASP A 128 18.47 3.27 15.67
C ASP A 128 17.94 2.06 16.45
N PRO A 129 17.91 2.13 17.79
CA PRO A 129 17.28 1.08 18.59
C PRO A 129 15.79 0.94 18.23
N TYR A 130 15.28 -0.29 18.23
CA TYR A 130 13.83 -0.51 18.08
C TYR A 130 13.07 0.09 19.26
N CYS A 131 12.12 0.97 18.95
CA CYS A 131 11.26 1.64 19.90
C CYS A 131 9.81 1.40 19.52
N LYS A 132 9.01 0.85 20.44
CA LYS A 132 7.60 0.47 20.18
C LYS A 132 6.75 1.65 19.71
N ASP A 133 7.07 2.86 20.17
CA ASP A 133 6.32 4.08 19.88
C ASP A 133 6.90 4.90 18.70
N ASP A 134 7.97 4.43 18.03
CA ASP A 134 8.56 5.08 16.84
C ASP A 134 7.72 4.89 15.57
N SER A 135 6.42 4.58 15.71
CA SER A 135 5.49 4.57 14.58
C SER A 135 5.55 5.94 13.89
N PRO A 136 5.77 6.01 12.57
CA PRO A 136 6.09 7.25 11.90
C PRO A 136 4.95 8.27 12.04
N LEU A 137 5.12 9.24 12.94
CA LEU A 137 4.26 10.42 13.15
C LEU A 137 3.99 11.23 11.87
N TRP A 138 4.76 10.99 10.81
CA TRP A 138 4.60 11.57 9.48
C TRP A 138 3.49 10.91 8.63
N ARG A 139 2.87 9.82 9.09
CA ARG A 139 1.73 9.17 8.44
C ARG A 139 0.42 9.43 9.19
N ARG A 140 0.04 10.70 9.30
CA ARG A 140 -1.37 11.04 9.55
C ARG A 140 -2.16 10.79 8.27
N THR A 141 -2.74 9.60 8.13
CA THR A 141 -3.76 9.34 7.11
C THR A 141 -5.06 10.02 7.54
N LEU A 142 -5.79 10.65 6.60
CA LEU A 142 -7.10 11.28 6.84
C LEU A 142 -8.16 10.34 7.44
N THR A 143 -7.90 9.03 7.42
CA THR A 143 -8.75 7.95 7.93
C THR A 143 -8.37 7.44 9.33
N GLN A 144 -7.31 7.96 9.96
CA GLN A 144 -7.00 7.57 11.33
C GLN A 144 -7.98 8.25 12.28
N GLU A 145 -9.03 7.54 12.69
CA GLU A 145 -9.79 7.92 13.88
C GLU A 145 -8.79 8.07 15.03
N LEU A 146 -8.74 9.27 15.62
CA LEU A 146 -8.04 9.55 16.87
C LEU A 146 -8.71 8.70 17.96
N LYS A 147 -8.32 7.42 18.03
CA LYS A 147 -8.78 6.49 19.07
C LYS A 147 -8.15 6.77 20.43
N GLU A 148 -7.23 7.71 20.49
CA GLU A 148 -6.64 8.15 21.74
C GLU A 148 -7.01 9.61 22.00
N SER A 149 -7.77 9.80 23.08
CA SER A 149 -8.02 11.10 23.66
C SER A 149 -6.70 11.85 23.82
N LEU A 150 -6.67 13.14 23.46
CA LEU A 150 -5.60 14.10 23.81
C LEU A 150 -5.31 14.16 25.34
N SER A 151 -6.11 13.48 26.16
CA SER A 151 -5.97 13.36 27.61
C SER A 151 -5.28 12.07 28.08
N SER A 152 -4.76 11.20 27.21
CA SER A 152 -3.97 10.06 27.70
C SER A 152 -2.65 10.57 28.31
N HIS A 153 -2.26 10.04 29.47
CA HIS A 153 -0.95 10.31 30.03
C HIS A 153 0.09 9.78 29.05
N LEU A 154 0.71 10.69 28.28
CA LEU A 154 1.84 10.37 27.41
C LEU A 154 2.89 9.63 28.24
N THR A 155 3.01 8.32 28.04
CA THR A 155 4.16 7.56 28.51
C THR A 155 5.39 8.12 27.80
N ALA A 156 6.40 8.52 28.57
CA ALA A 156 7.64 9.05 27.99
C ALA A 156 8.31 7.94 27.15
N PRO A 157 8.65 8.20 25.88
CA PRO A 157 9.43 7.25 25.09
C PRO A 157 10.80 7.04 25.74
N GLY A 158 11.46 5.93 25.42
CA GLY A 158 12.84 5.70 25.87
C GLY A 158 13.78 6.82 25.40
N LEU A 159 14.71 7.24 26.26
CA LEU A 159 15.70 8.30 25.97
C LEU A 159 16.52 8.05 24.69
N SER A 160 16.74 6.78 24.35
CA SER A 160 17.46 6.35 23.15
C SER A 160 16.60 6.33 21.88
N CYS A 161 15.29 6.57 21.99
CA CYS A 161 14.35 6.55 20.88
C CYS A 161 14.32 7.88 20.15
N ARG A 162 14.15 7.84 18.83
CA ARG A 162 14.07 9.06 18.01
C ARG A 162 12.85 9.91 18.38
N THR A 163 11.74 9.27 18.77
CA THR A 163 10.54 9.96 19.27
C THR A 163 10.73 10.77 20.54
N TYR A 164 11.79 10.53 21.33
CA TYR A 164 12.03 11.28 22.56
C TYR A 164 12.24 12.78 22.28
N GLY A 165 12.90 13.13 21.18
CA GLY A 165 13.06 14.53 20.76
C GLY A 165 11.73 15.21 20.43
N PHE A 166 10.81 14.51 19.76
CA PHE A 166 9.45 15.00 19.50
C PHE A 166 8.64 15.14 20.79
N TYR A 167 8.73 14.15 21.69
CA TYR A 167 8.10 14.23 23.02
C TYR A 167 8.55 15.47 23.79
N LEU A 168 9.87 15.72 23.87
CA LEU A 168 10.41 16.92 24.51
C LEU A 168 9.93 18.20 23.83
N THR A 169 9.91 18.22 22.50
CA THR A 169 9.44 19.38 21.72
C THR A 169 7.95 19.64 21.99
N THR A 170 7.11 18.61 22.05
CA THR A 170 5.69 18.74 22.39
C THR A 170 5.49 19.19 23.83
N LYS A 171 6.29 18.70 24.79
CA LYS A 171 6.25 19.16 26.17
C LYS A 171 6.65 20.63 26.29
N TRP A 172 7.74 21.02 25.63
CA TRP A 172 8.21 22.40 25.59
C TRP A 172 7.20 23.33 24.91
N ALA A 173 6.67 22.95 23.74
CA ALA A 173 5.72 23.79 22.99
C ALA A 173 4.38 23.97 23.72
N ASN A 174 3.98 23.00 24.54
CA ASN A 174 2.75 23.08 25.35
C ASN A 174 2.96 23.67 26.75
N ASP A 175 4.20 23.99 27.14
CA ASP A 175 4.47 24.66 28.40
C ASP A 175 3.81 26.05 28.42
N GLN A 176 3.13 26.38 29.52
CA GLN A 176 2.35 27.61 29.62
C GLN A 176 3.22 28.87 29.54
N HIS A 177 4.45 28.82 30.06
CA HIS A 177 5.39 29.93 29.97
C HIS A 177 5.88 30.11 28.53
N VAL A 178 6.16 29.01 27.83
CA VAL A 178 6.55 29.03 26.41
C VAL A 178 5.41 29.58 25.54
N ARG A 179 4.18 29.07 25.71
CA ARG A 179 2.99 29.56 24.97
C ARG A 179 2.73 31.04 25.19
N LYS A 180 2.87 31.50 26.45
CA LYS A 180 2.72 32.92 26.82
C LYS A 180 3.81 33.79 26.18
N ALA A 181 5.06 33.34 26.19
CA ALA A 181 6.18 34.05 25.57
C ALA A 181 6.04 34.13 24.04
N LEU A 182 5.44 33.12 23.42
CA LEU A 182 5.14 33.07 21.98
C LEU A 182 3.82 33.74 21.59
N HIS A 183 3.11 34.36 22.53
CA HIS A 183 1.81 35.01 22.31
C HIS A 183 0.73 34.09 21.70
N ILE A 184 0.78 32.79 21.98
CA ILE A 184 -0.24 31.84 21.55
C ILE A 184 -1.49 32.08 22.40
N ARG A 185 -2.61 32.42 21.75
CA ARG A 185 -3.92 32.60 22.39
C ARG A 185 -4.60 31.23 22.54
N GLU A 186 -5.21 31.00 23.69
CA GLU A 186 -6.04 29.80 23.95
C GLU A 186 -7.40 29.88 23.26
#